data_AF-A0A399PFA6-F1
#
_entry.id   AF-A0A399PFA6-F1
#
_cell.length_a   1.000
_cell.length_b   1.000
_cell.length_c   1.000
_cell.angle_alpha   90.00
_cell.angle_beta   90.00
_cell.angle_gamma   90.00
#
_symmetry.space_group_name_H-M   'P 1'
#
loop_
_entity.id
_entity.type
_entity.pdbx_description
1 polymer ?
#
loop_
_entity_poly.entity_id
_entity_poly.type
_entity_poly.pdbx_seq_one_letter_code
_entity_poly.pdbx_strand_id
1 'polypeptide(L)'
;DDADGWAALAAELGPVLTAHVARAIGPVAKPRRIVAVPDVPKTRSGKIMRRLLADLVEGRTLGDATSLQDAAVLGRIRAVLDASPR
;
A
#
# COMPACT_ATOMS: atom_id res chain seq x y z
N ASP A 1 7.74 1.07 -14.18
CA ASP A 1 7.42 1.58 -12.85
C ASP A 1 7.11 3.06 -12.96
N ASP A 2 5.84 3.37 -13.20
CA ASP A 2 5.33 4.74 -13.21
C ASP A 2 4.62 4.98 -11.87
N ALA A 3 5.34 5.57 -10.91
CA ALA A 3 4.79 5.88 -9.59
C ALA A 3 3.62 6.87 -9.69
N ASP A 4 3.65 7.77 -10.67
CA ASP A 4 2.62 8.77 -10.90
C ASP A 4 1.34 8.12 -11.41
N GLY A 5 1.45 7.11 -12.29
CA GLY A 5 0.32 6.30 -12.74
C GLY A 5 -0.44 5.62 -11.59
N TRP A 6 0.28 5.09 -10.59
CA TRP A 6 -0.34 4.51 -9.40
C TRP A 6 -0.98 5.58 -8.49
N ALA A 7 -0.35 6.75 -8.36
CA ALA A 7 -0.93 7.86 -7.61
C ALA A 7 -2.23 8.36 -8.27
N ALA A 8 -2.25 8.48 -9.60
CA ALA A 8 -3.44 8.85 -10.37
C ALA A 8 -4.58 7.84 -10.19
N LEU A 9 -4.28 6.54 -10.25
CA LEU A 9 -5.26 5.47 -10.00
C LEU A 9 -5.86 5.57 -8.59
N ALA A 10 -5.04 5.86 -7.58
CA ALA A 10 -5.50 6.03 -6.20
C ALA A 10 -6.41 7.26 -6.05
N ALA A 11 -6.12 8.36 -6.75
CA ALA A 11 -6.96 9.55 -6.76
C ALA A 11 -8.32 9.29 -7.43
N GLU A 12 -8.34 8.51 -8.51
CA GLU A 12 -9.58 8.12 -9.20
C GLU A 12 -10.45 7.19 -8.34
N LEU A 13 -9.87 6.12 -7.80
CA LEU A 13 -10.62 5.06 -7.10
C LEU A 13 -10.84 5.35 -5.61
N GLY A 14 -10.02 6.21 -5.01
CA GLY A 14 -10.03 6.50 -3.58
C GLY A 14 -11.40 6.87 -3.01
N PRO A 15 -12.15 7.81 -3.63
CA PRO A 15 -13.49 8.17 -3.17
C PRO A 15 -14.47 6.99 -3.22
N VAL A 16 -14.44 6.20 -4.29
CA VAL A 16 -15.32 5.04 -4.49
C VAL A 16 -15.05 3.96 -3.44
N LEU A 17 -13.78 3.64 -3.21
CA LEU A 17 -13.37 2.64 -2.22
C LEU A 17 -13.67 3.10 -0.79
N THR A 18 -13.47 4.38 -0.48
CA THR A 18 -13.78 4.94 0.84
C THR A 18 -15.28 4.92 1.11
N ALA A 19 -16.10 5.29 0.12
CA ALA A 19 -17.56 5.20 0.20
C ALA A 19 -18.02 3.74 0.36
N HIS A 20 -17.39 2.81 -0.34
CA HIS A 20 -17.68 1.38 -0.21
C HIS A 20 -17.44 0.87 1.22
N VAL A 21 -16.28 1.17 1.81
CA VAL A 21 -15.95 0.76 3.19
C VAL A 21 -16.92 1.41 4.19
N ALA A 22 -17.25 2.69 4.00
CA ALA A 22 -18.22 3.38 4.85
C ALA A 22 -19.61 2.73 4.83
N ARG A 23 -20.05 2.25 3.66
CA ARG A 23 -21.32 1.54 3.51
C ARG A 23 -21.29 0.13 4.09
N ALA A 24 -20.18 -0.59 3.90
CA ALA A 24 -20.07 -2.00 4.28
C ALA A 24 -19.82 -2.21 5.78
N ILE A 25 -19.04 -1.32 6.42
CA ILE A 25 -18.61 -1.47 7.82
C ILE A 25 -19.11 -0.31 8.69
N GLY A 26 -19.15 0.90 8.14
CA GLY A 26 -19.61 2.10 8.84
C GLY A 26 -18.61 3.26 8.78
N PRO A 27 -19.02 4.48 9.17
CA PRO A 27 -18.18 5.67 9.08
C PRO A 27 -16.86 5.58 9.85
N VAL A 28 -16.81 4.81 10.95
CA VAL A 28 -15.61 4.62 11.79
C VAL A 28 -14.48 3.87 11.06
N ALA A 29 -14.83 3.06 10.05
CA ALA A 29 -13.87 2.22 9.32
C ALA A 29 -13.33 2.89 8.05
N LYS A 30 -13.72 4.13 7.75
CA LYS A 30 -13.26 4.86 6.56
C LYS A 30 -11.73 4.93 6.54
N PRO A 31 -11.06 4.43 5.48
CA PRO A 31 -9.63 4.61 5.32
C PRO A 31 -9.32 6.11 5.21
N ARG A 32 -8.35 6.60 5.98
CA ARG A 32 -7.89 7.99 5.88
C ARG A 32 -7.12 8.27 4.59
N ARG A 33 -6.43 7.25 4.08
CA ARG A 33 -5.60 7.31 2.89
C ARG A 33 -5.70 5.98 2.16
N ILE A 34 -5.77 6.04 0.84
CA ILE A 34 -5.72 4.89 -0.05
C ILE A 34 -4.52 5.08 -0.96
N VAL A 35 -3.66 4.06 -1.03
CA VAL A 35 -2.45 4.07 -1.87
C VAL A 35 -2.55 2.86 -2.78
N ALA A 36 -2.62 3.10 -4.09
CA ALA A 36 -2.57 2.03 -5.07
C ALA A 36 -1.10 1.66 -5.31
N VAL A 37 -0.80 0.37 -5.42
CA VAL A 37 0.56 -0.14 -5.60
C VAL A 37 0.55 -1.28 -6.61
N PRO A 38 1.64 -1.50 -7.36
CA PRO A 38 1.70 -2.57 -8.36
C PRO A 38 1.60 -3.98 -7.75
N ASP A 39 2.14 -4.16 -6.54
CA ASP A 39 2.03 -5.41 -5.78
C ASP A 39 2.26 -5.12 -4.28
N VAL A 40 1.98 -6.11 -3.44
CA VAL A 40 2.20 -6.09 -1.99
C VAL A 40 3.30 -7.09 -1.59
N PRO A 41 4.04 -6.84 -0.49
CA PRO A 41 5.07 -7.74 -0.01
C PRO A 41 4.45 -9.08 0.40
N LYS A 42 4.74 -10.12 -0.39
CA LYS A 42 4.28 -11.50 -0.16
C LYS A 42 5.45 -12.41 0.13
N THR A 43 5.25 -13.36 1.03
CA THR A 43 6.20 -14.46 1.25
C THR A 43 6.22 -15.39 0.03
N ARG A 44 7.22 -16.29 -0.05
CA ARG A 44 7.25 -17.39 -1.04
C ARG A 44 6.03 -18.32 -1.00
N SER A 45 5.24 -18.28 0.08
CA SER A 45 3.97 -19.00 0.23
C SER A 45 2.72 -18.14 -0.07
N GLY A 46 2.91 -16.90 -0.55
CA GLY A 46 1.84 -15.98 -0.94
C GLY A 46 1.22 -15.17 0.21
N LYS A 47 1.69 -15.33 1.46
CA LYS A 47 1.16 -14.56 2.60
C LYS A 47 1.62 -13.11 2.54
N ILE A 48 0.70 -12.17 2.73
CA ILE A 48 1.03 -10.73 2.77
C ILE A 48 1.76 -10.41 4.09
N MET A 49 2.97 -9.87 3.98
CA MET A 49 3.77 -9.41 5.12
C MET A 49 3.35 -7.98 5.53
N ARG A 50 2.18 -7.87 6.17
CA ARG A 50 1.59 -6.59 6.58
C ARG A 50 2.51 -5.73 7.46
N ARG A 51 3.39 -6.34 8.25
CA ARG A 51 4.38 -5.62 9.07
C ARG A 51 5.28 -4.71 8.22
N LEU A 52 5.76 -5.19 7.07
CA LEU A 52 6.62 -4.41 6.19
C LEU A 52 5.87 -3.24 5.55
N LEU A 53 4.57 -3.39 5.28
CA LEU A 53 3.72 -2.28 4.84
C LEU A 53 3.60 -1.19 5.92
N ALA A 54 3.42 -1.59 7.18
CA ALA A 54 3.39 -0.64 8.30
C ALA A 54 4.74 0.09 8.44
N ASP A 55 5.85 -0.64 8.39
CA ASP A 55 7.20 -0.06 8.46
C ASP A 55 7.45 0.93 7.31
N LEU A 56 6.99 0.62 6.09
CA LEU A 56 7.10 1.51 4.94
C LEU A 56 6.31 2.81 5.13
N VAL A 57 5.04 2.71 5.51
CA VAL A 57 4.14 3.87 5.68
C VAL A 57 4.59 4.76 6.84
N GLU A 58 5.08 4.17 7.92
CA GLU A 58 5.58 4.90 9.09
C GLU A 58 7.01 5.43 8.91
N GLY A 59 7.73 4.99 7.86
CA GLY A 59 9.12 5.38 7.62
C GLY A 59 10.10 4.74 8.62
N ARG A 60 9.74 3.60 9.22
CA ARG A 60 10.62 2.85 10.14
C ARG A 60 11.64 2.02 9.37
N THR A 61 12.69 1.60 10.07
CA THR A 61 13.61 0.57 9.58
C THR A 61 12.83 -0.69 9.25
N LEU A 62 13.05 -1.21 8.04
CA LEU A 62 12.43 -2.46 7.60
C LEU A 62 13.00 -3.62 8.43
N GLY A 63 12.12 -4.36 9.12
CA GLY A 63 12.54 -5.63 9.73
C GLY A 63 12.78 -6.74 8.70
N ASP A 64 12.93 -7.98 9.17
CA ASP A 64 13.27 -9.13 8.31
C ASP A 64 12.35 -9.31 7.09
N ALA A 65 12.98 -9.47 5.92
CA ALA A 65 12.37 -9.62 4.60
C ALA A 65 12.88 -10.88 3.84
N THR A 66 13.64 -11.76 4.49
CA THR A 66 14.27 -12.95 3.88
C THR A 66 13.29 -13.94 3.26
N SER A 67 12.03 -13.93 3.70
CA SER A 67 10.98 -14.82 3.18
C SER A 67 10.19 -14.26 1.99
N LEU A 68 10.46 -13.01 1.57
CA LEU A 68 9.77 -12.40 0.44
C LEU A 68 10.01 -13.17 -0.85
N GLN A 69 8.98 -13.26 -1.67
CA GLN A 69 9.10 -13.78 -3.05
C GLN A 69 9.82 -12.77 -3.96
N ASP A 70 9.64 -11.48 -3.71
CA ASP A 70 10.25 -10.38 -4.45
C ASP A 70 10.55 -9.24 -3.46
N ALA A 71 11.83 -8.93 -3.27
CA ALA A 71 12.26 -7.84 -2.39
C ALA A 71 12.15 -6.46 -3.06
N ALA A 72 12.17 -6.39 -4.39
CA ALA A 72 12.10 -5.13 -5.14
C ALA A 72 10.74 -4.42 -4.97
N VAL A 73 9.69 -5.17 -4.59
CA VAL A 73 8.36 -4.61 -4.28
C VAL A 73 8.42 -3.52 -3.20
N LEU A 74 9.35 -3.64 -2.23
CA LEU A 74 9.49 -2.66 -1.16
C LEU A 74 9.95 -1.30 -1.70
N GLY A 75 10.88 -1.30 -2.66
CA GLY A 75 11.35 -0.11 -3.35
C GLY A 75 10.26 0.52 -4.22
N ARG A 76 9.50 -0.30 -4.95
CA ARG A 76 8.36 0.18 -5.77
C ARG A 76 7.28 0.84 -4.91
N ILE A 77 6.93 0.23 -3.77
CA ILE A 77 5.97 0.82 -2.83
C ILE A 77 6.50 2.13 -2.26
N ARG A 78 7.79 2.20 -1.89
CA ARG A 78 8.43 3.44 -1.42
C ARG A 78 8.31 4.56 -2.45
N ALA A 79 8.65 4.28 -3.71
CA ALA A 79 8.55 5.26 -4.78
C ALA A 79 7.12 5.83 -4.93
N VAL A 80 6.10 4.98 -4.87
CA VAL A 80 4.70 5.43 -4.88
C VAL A 80 4.35 6.25 -3.65
N LEU A 81 4.79 5.84 -2.45
CA LEU A 81 4.53 6.59 -1.21
C LEU A 81 5.15 7.99 -1.24
N ASP A 82 6.30 8.15 -1.89
CA ASP A 82 7.02 9.41 -2.01
C ASP A 82 6.40 10.33 -3.09
N ALA A 83 5.87 9.74 -4.17
CA ALA A 83 5.12 10.47 -5.22
C ALA A 83 3.68 10.84 -4.82
N SER A 84 3.10 10.10 -3.88
CA SER A 84 1.72 10.31 -3.44
C SER A 84 1.64 11.35 -2.31
N PRO A 85 0.71 12.32 -2.37
CA PRO A 85 0.49 13.26 -1.27
C PRO A 85 0.23 12.54 0.07
N ARG A 86 0.65 13.14 1.18
CA ARG A 86 0.36 12.66 2.53
C ARG A 86 -1.05 13.01 2.97
#